data_AF-A0AAE7URL4-F1
#
_entry.id   AF-A0AAE7URL4-F1
#
_cell.length_a   1.000
_cell.length_b   1.000
_cell.length_c   1.000
_cell.angle_alpha   90.00
_cell.angle_beta   90.00
_cell.angle_gamma   90.00
#
_symmetry.space_group_name_H-M   'P 1'
#
loop_
_entity.id
_entity.type
_entity.pdbx_description
1 polymer ?
#
loop_
_entity_poly.entity_id
_entity_poly.type
_entity_poly.pdbx_seq_one_letter_code
_entity_poly.pdbx_strand_id
1 'polypeptide(L)'
;MIAPPNVLRAARELVGMKQVDAAEAAGISRRSLQRLETGERGWANAAVLLQTYYENQGVVFIRPANGNGWGLIDNARGDDYSSDKTGTADLD
;
A
#
# COMPACT_ATOMS: atom_id res chain seq x y z
N MET A 1 -10.08 -6.58 -9.11
CA MET A 1 -11.08 -6.08 -8.14
C MET A 1 -10.43 -4.91 -7.46
N ILE A 2 -11.16 -3.80 -7.40
CA ILE A 2 -10.65 -2.57 -6.79
C ILE A 2 -10.78 -2.72 -5.27
N ALA A 3 -9.70 -2.47 -4.55
CA ALA A 3 -9.70 -2.48 -3.10
C ALA A 3 -10.57 -1.31 -2.56
N PRO A 4 -11.29 -1.51 -1.45
CA PRO A 4 -12.13 -0.47 -0.87
C PRO A 4 -11.29 0.67 -0.26
N PRO A 5 -11.88 1.85 -0.05
CA PRO A 5 -11.21 3.04 0.50
C PRO A 5 -10.29 2.82 1.70
N ASN A 6 -10.75 2.08 2.70
CA ASN A 6 -10.00 1.81 3.91
C ASN A 6 -8.77 0.93 3.65
N VAL A 7 -8.84 0.00 2.70
CA VAL A 7 -7.73 -0.88 2.32
C VAL A 7 -6.70 -0.11 1.49
N LEU A 8 -7.15 0.76 0.58
CA LEU A 8 -6.25 1.67 -0.15
C LEU A 8 -5.54 2.66 0.78
N ARG A 9 -6.24 3.19 1.79
CA ARG A 9 -5.63 4.00 2.84
C ARG A 9 -4.61 3.19 3.64
N ALA A 10 -4.94 1.96 4.03
CA ALA A 10 -4.01 1.09 4.76
C ALA A 10 -2.75 0.81 3.94
N ALA A 11 -2.86 0.60 2.62
CA ALA A 11 -1.71 0.45 1.74
C ALA A 11 -0.82 1.71 1.73
N ARG A 12 -1.40 2.92 1.71
CA ARG A 12 -0.64 4.18 1.82
C ARG A 12 0.18 4.26 3.11
N GLU A 13 -0.45 3.96 4.23
CA GLU A 13 0.20 3.96 5.54
C GLU A 13 1.27 2.86 5.61
N LEU A 14 0.99 1.69 5.04
CA LEU A 14 1.94 0.58 4.95
C LEU A 14 3.21 1.03 4.23
N VAL A 15 3.12 1.73 3.09
CA VAL A 15 4.30 2.27 2.38
C VAL A 15 4.84 3.59 2.96
N GLY A 16 4.26 4.10 4.06
CA GLY A 16 4.76 5.28 4.78
C GLY A 16 4.57 6.62 4.06
N MET A 17 3.61 6.71 3.12
CA MET A 17 3.41 7.92 2.31
C MET A 17 2.38 8.88 2.91
N LYS A 18 2.61 10.20 2.76
CA LYS A 18 1.57 11.19 3.01
C LYS A 18 0.56 11.20 1.86
N GLN A 19 -0.65 11.72 2.10
CA GLN A 19 -1.66 11.85 1.05
C GLN A 19 -1.18 12.68 -0.15
N VAL A 20 -0.44 13.76 0.08
CA VAL A 20 0.04 14.62 -1.02
C VAL A 20 1.01 13.86 -1.93
N ASP A 21 1.97 13.14 -1.34
CA ASP A 21 2.99 12.38 -2.07
C ASP A 21 2.36 11.22 -2.86
N ALA A 22 1.41 10.49 -2.25
CA ALA A 22 0.74 9.38 -2.91
C ALA A 22 -0.19 9.86 -4.05
N ALA A 23 -0.84 11.01 -3.87
CA ALA A 23 -1.68 11.60 -4.92
C ALA A 23 -0.84 12.04 -6.12
N GLU A 24 0.28 12.72 -5.88
CA GLU A 24 1.23 13.12 -6.93
C GLU A 24 1.78 11.91 -7.68
N ALA A 25 2.25 10.89 -6.95
CA ALA A 25 2.82 9.68 -7.55
C ALA A 25 1.80 8.87 -8.36
N ALA A 26 0.53 8.84 -7.94
CA ALA A 26 -0.54 8.17 -8.67
C ALA A 26 -1.19 9.04 -9.77
N GLY A 27 -0.73 10.28 -9.98
CA GLY A 27 -1.26 11.18 -11.00
C GLY A 27 -2.70 11.65 -10.73
N ILE A 28 -3.11 11.78 -9.47
CA ILE A 28 -4.44 12.26 -9.07
C ILE A 28 -4.34 13.51 -8.19
N SER A 29 -5.43 14.27 -8.08
CA SER A 29 -5.44 15.41 -7.15
C SER A 29 -5.45 14.93 -5.69
N ARG A 30 -4.77 15.67 -4.79
CA ARG A 30 -4.87 15.44 -3.34
C ARG A 30 -6.32 15.43 -2.84
N ARG A 31 -7.18 16.29 -3.40
CA ARG A 31 -8.61 16.34 -3.06
C ARG A 31 -9.33 15.04 -3.46
N SER A 32 -9.01 14.48 -4.62
CA SER A 32 -9.55 13.20 -5.08
C SER A 32 -9.13 12.07 -4.14
N LEU A 33 -7.85 12.03 -3.73
CA LEU A 33 -7.37 11.03 -2.77
C LEU A 33 -8.08 11.18 -1.42
N GLN A 34 -8.18 12.40 -0.88
CA GLN A 34 -8.84 12.65 0.40
C GLN A 34 -10.28 12.14 0.39
N ARG A 35 -11.05 12.45 -0.66
CA ARG A 35 -12.46 12.01 -0.82
C ARG A 35 -12.58 10.51 -0.99
N LEU A 36 -11.65 9.90 -1.73
CA LEU A 36 -11.57 8.47 -1.86
C LEU A 36 -11.35 7.82 -0.48
N GLU A 37 -10.37 8.28 0.30
CA GLU A 37 -10.05 7.72 1.62
C GLU A 37 -11.16 7.92 2.67
N THR A 38 -11.99 8.96 2.54
CA THR A 38 -13.16 9.17 3.40
C THR A 38 -14.39 8.38 2.95
N GLY A 39 -14.34 7.67 1.82
CA GLY A 39 -15.42 6.83 1.32
C GLY A 39 -16.52 7.58 0.58
N GLU A 40 -16.26 8.80 0.09
CA GLU A 40 -17.17 9.45 -0.86
C GLU A 40 -17.32 8.57 -2.12
N ARG A 41 -18.49 8.59 -2.77
CA ARG A 41 -18.74 7.77 -3.97
C ARG A 41 -18.23 8.45 -5.24
N GLY A 42 -18.02 7.66 -6.30
CA GLY A 42 -17.72 8.17 -7.65
C GLY A 42 -16.24 8.24 -8.05
N TRP A 43 -15.34 7.61 -7.28
CA TRP A 43 -13.89 7.73 -7.47
C TRP A 43 -13.22 6.45 -7.98
N ALA A 44 -13.93 5.64 -8.78
CA ALA A 44 -13.41 4.37 -9.29
C ALA A 44 -12.08 4.53 -10.04
N ASN A 45 -11.95 5.58 -10.86
CA ASN A 45 -10.70 5.84 -11.59
C ASN A 45 -9.53 6.17 -10.64
N ALA A 46 -9.75 7.00 -9.62
CA ALA A 46 -8.72 7.30 -8.62
C ALA A 46 -8.32 6.05 -7.81
N ALA A 47 -9.29 5.19 -7.49
CA ALA A 47 -9.05 3.93 -6.80
C ALA A 47 -8.16 2.99 -7.61
N VAL A 48 -8.43 2.86 -8.91
CA VAL A 48 -7.61 2.06 -9.83
C VAL A 48 -6.18 2.61 -9.90
N LEU A 49 -6.02 3.91 -10.16
CA LEU A 49 -4.70 4.53 -10.27
C LEU A 49 -3.87 4.35 -9.00
N LEU A 50 -4.49 4.54 -7.83
CA LEU A 50 -3.82 4.42 -6.56
C LEU A 50 -3.45 2.96 -6.24
N GLN A 51 -4.36 2.01 -6.51
CA GLN A 51 -4.07 0.58 -6.34
C GLN A 51 -2.91 0.15 -7.25
N THR A 52 -2.96 0.49 -8.53
CA THR A 52 -1.89 0.18 -9.49
C THR A 52 -0.56 0.76 -9.06
N TYR A 53 -0.55 2.00 -8.55
CA TYR A 53 0.66 2.62 -8.06
C TYR A 53 1.25 1.82 -6.89
N TYR A 54 0.46 1.45 -5.89
CA TYR A 54 0.97 0.64 -4.76
C TYR A 54 1.41 -0.76 -5.18
N GLU A 55 0.71 -1.40 -6.12
CA GLU A 55 1.12 -2.69 -6.69
C GLU A 55 2.47 -2.57 -7.40
N ASN A 56 2.73 -1.48 -8.13
CA ASN A 56 4.03 -1.18 -8.73
C ASN A 56 5.13 -0.87 -7.71
N GLN A 57 4.77 -0.53 -6.47
CA GLN A 57 5.70 -0.39 -5.35
C GLN A 57 5.88 -1.69 -4.57
N GLY A 58 5.31 -2.81 -5.02
CA GLY A 58 5.48 -4.12 -4.37
C GLY A 58 4.42 -4.44 -3.31
N VAL A 59 3.37 -3.62 -3.17
CA VAL A 59 2.23 -3.98 -2.31
C VAL A 59 1.35 -5.02 -3.01
N VAL A 60 1.01 -6.10 -2.32
CA VAL A 60 0.08 -7.11 -2.84
C VAL A 60 -1.26 -7.00 -2.12
N PHE A 61 -2.33 -6.80 -2.89
CA PHE A 61 -3.71 -6.81 -2.39
C PHE A 61 -4.30 -8.22 -2.45
N ILE A 62 -4.51 -8.84 -1.28
CA ILE A 62 -5.18 -10.13 -1.17
C ILE A 62 -6.69 -9.90 -1.10
N ARG A 63 -7.42 -10.50 -2.03
CA ARG A 63 -8.89 -10.39 -2.06
C ARG A 63 -9.52 -11.19 -0.90
N PRO A 64 -10.70 -10.78 -0.41
CA PRO A 64 -11.44 -11.56 0.56
C PRO A 64 -11.67 -12.99 0.08
N ALA A 65 -11.33 -13.97 0.92
CA ALA A 65 -11.44 -15.39 0.63
C ALA A 65 -11.51 -16.18 1.94
N ASN A 66 -12.21 -17.32 1.93
CA ASN A 66 -12.26 -18.27 3.05
C ASN A 66 -12.65 -17.64 4.40
N GLY A 67 -13.59 -16.69 4.39
CA GLY A 67 -14.04 -15.97 5.60
C GLY A 67 -13.13 -14.81 6.03
N ASN A 68 -11.98 -14.61 5.40
CA ASN A 68 -11.08 -13.49 5.65
C ASN A 68 -11.47 -12.26 4.82
N GLY A 69 -11.22 -11.08 5.39
CA GLY A 69 -11.33 -9.79 4.70
C GLY A 69 -10.16 -9.54 3.73
N TRP A 70 -10.01 -8.27 3.33
CA TRP A 70 -8.86 -7.86 2.52
C TRP A 70 -7.55 -7.99 3.29
N GLY A 71 -6.51 -8.47 2.61
CA GLY A 71 -5.14 -8.50 3.12
C GLY A 71 -4.21 -7.59 2.32
N LEU A 72 -3.13 -7.16 2.96
CA LEU A 72 -2.03 -6.43 2.33
C LEU A 72 -0.71 -7.12 2.68
N ILE A 73 0.16 -7.29 1.69
CA ILE A 73 1.55 -7.70 1.88
C ILE A 73 2.44 -6.57 1.38
N ASP A 74 3.47 -6.22 2.15
CA ASP A 74 4.53 -5.33 1.73
C ASP A 74 5.75 -6.15 1.29
N ASN A 75 6.00 -6.23 -0.02
CA ASN A 75 7.21 -6.87 -0.52
C ASN A 75 8.37 -5.88 -0.70
N ALA A 76 8.17 -4.57 -0.48
CA ALA A 76 9.22 -3.56 -0.67
C ALA A 76 10.21 -3.49 0.51
N ARG A 77 9.78 -3.95 1.70
CA ARG A 77 10.60 -4.03 2.92
C ARG A 77 11.17 -5.44 3.19
N GLY A 78 11.24 -6.29 2.17
CA GLY A 78 11.88 -7.61 2.28
C GLY A 78 13.40 -7.54 2.15
N ASP A 79 13.92 -6.49 1.54
CA ASP A 79 15.31 -6.39 1.08
C ASP A 79 16.24 -5.83 2.17
N ASP A 80 15.67 -5.03 3.08
CA ASP A 80 16.33 -4.31 4.18
C ASP A 80 16.46 -5.16 5.46
N TYR A 81 15.71 -6.26 5.59
CA TYR A 81 15.82 -7.18 6.73
C TYR A 81 16.82 -8.34 6.55
N SER A 82 17.43 -8.50 5.37
CA SER A 82 18.30 -9.65 5.05
C SER A 82 19.81 -9.42 5.23
N SER A 83 20.26 -8.24 5.68
CA SER A 83 21.70 -7.90 5.70
C SER A 83 22.42 -8.03 7.05
N ASP A 84 21.76 -8.43 8.15
CA ASP A 84 22.42 -8.51 9.48
C ASP A 84 22.32 -9.89 10.15
N LYS A 85 22.85 -10.93 9.49
CA LYS A 85 23.21 -12.20 10.14
C LYS A 85 24.64 -12.63 9.83
N THR A 86 25.59 -11.71 9.99
CA THR A 86 27.01 -12.09 10.14
C THR A 86 27.54 -11.56 11.46
N GLY A 87 26.88 -11.93 12.55
CA GLY A 87 27.49 -11.90 13.88
C GLY A 87 28.52 -13.03 13.93
N THR A 88 29.78 -12.69 13.67
CA THR A 88 30.94 -13.50 14.01
C THR A 88 30.81 -13.95 15.46
N ALA A 89 30.63 -15.25 15.66
CA ALA A 89 30.88 -15.87 16.95
C ALA A 89 32.40 -15.94 17.13
N ASP A 90 32.99 -14.81 17.51
CA ASP A 90 34.25 -14.80 18.24
C ASP A 90 33.88 -15.07 19.71
N LEU A 91 34.03 -16.33 20.12
CA LEU A 91 34.12 -16.70 21.53
C LEU A 91 35.52 -17.27 21.73
N ASP A 92 36.33 -16.49 22.47
CA ASP A 92 37.52 -16.94 23.20
C ASP A 92 37.22 -18.18 24.07
#